data_AF-A0AAW0ZT68-F1
#
_entry.id   AF-A0AAW0ZT68-F1
#
_cell.length_a   1.000
_cell.length_b   1.000
_cell.length_c   1.000
_cell.angle_alpha   90.00
_cell.angle_beta   90.00
_cell.angle_gamma   90.00
#
_symmetry.space_group_name_H-M   'P 1'
#
loop_
_entity.id
_entity.type
_entity.pdbx_description
1 polymer ?
#
loop_
_entity_poly.entity_id
_entity_poly.type
_entity_poly.pdbx_seq_one_letter_code
_entity_poly.pdbx_strand_id
1 'polypeptide(L)'
;MHNNLIAAAIGVTVGVISAASIFIYRKILANQQYSTTISDLDTANKRIDELQTELETLRLQLRQQKKKRKISRKFNSNDSTYTVDNDTDIDVFSTTTDIGDDEFYDCSDGESVVSDSDLRISEELNQLDIILKEIDEQINNQFDVKAYYALQTLVKSHPDNVEVVWRFARASYHYAEAQTDKNVKKLFILEGVQQCESVLENQNVNLYKWYAILIGLHGDYLSVADKIKNGVVFKKYIEMALEIQPDDFELHYLLGRFKYEIANLSWIEKKVAATLFAKLPSFSIEEALECFETAARLGSTNPYTQLYISKCYIALKEYSHANDSLKEILEKPIVTIDDEKVHTEANKLFNKYSGYNINNGPTQHHRTW
;
A
#
# COMPACT_ATOMS: atom_id res chain seq x y z
N MET A 1 29.66 -41.69 50.68
CA MET A 1 29.79 -40.61 49.70
C MET A 1 28.40 -40.17 49.28
N HIS A 2 28.09 -38.90 49.54
CA HIS A 2 27.00 -38.05 49.02
C HIS A 2 25.80 -38.70 48.33
N ASN A 3 24.65 -38.65 49.01
CA ASN A 3 23.35 -38.29 48.44
C ASN A 3 22.54 -37.65 49.57
N ASN A 4 22.72 -36.35 49.77
CA ASN A 4 21.94 -35.51 50.66
C ASN A 4 21.76 -34.12 50.02
N LEU A 5 20.60 -33.52 50.27
CA LEU A 5 20.07 -32.25 49.74
C LEU A 5 19.60 -32.36 48.28
N ILE A 6 18.34 -32.09 47.91
CA ILE A 6 17.46 -31.01 48.39
C ILE A 6 16.02 -31.51 48.43
N ALA A 7 15.50 -31.71 49.65
CA ALA A 7 14.09 -31.49 49.94
C ALA A 7 14.01 -30.12 50.61
N ALA A 8 13.57 -29.10 49.88
CA ALA A 8 13.17 -27.83 50.46
C ALA A 8 12.19 -27.10 49.54
N ALA A 9 10.93 -27.12 49.95
CA ALA A 9 9.93 -26.07 49.76
C ALA A 9 9.62 -25.61 48.31
N ILE A 10 8.68 -26.31 47.66
CA ILE A 10 7.65 -25.58 46.91
C ILE A 10 6.40 -25.64 47.78
N GLY A 11 6.40 -24.76 48.77
CA GLY A 11 5.20 -24.42 49.52
C GLY A 11 4.13 -23.94 48.54
N VAL A 12 2.92 -24.40 48.81
CA VAL A 12 1.67 -23.97 48.21
C VAL A 12 1.64 -22.44 48.08
N THR A 13 1.73 -21.93 46.85
CA THR A 13 1.09 -20.67 46.47
C THR A 13 0.18 -20.98 45.27
N VAL A 14 -1.03 -21.41 45.60
CA VAL A 14 -2.18 -21.19 44.74
C VAL A 14 -2.24 -19.68 44.43
N GLY A 15 -2.30 -19.32 43.15
CA GLY A 15 -2.71 -17.99 42.70
C GLY A 15 -1.57 -16.98 42.52
N VAL A 16 -1.04 -16.88 41.29
CA VAL A 16 -1.18 -15.72 40.39
C VAL A 16 -0.77 -16.22 39.00
N ILE A 17 -1.74 -16.58 38.16
CA ILE A 17 -1.48 -16.65 36.72
C ILE A 17 -1.37 -15.19 36.27
N SER A 18 -0.15 -14.67 36.15
CA SER A 18 0.05 -13.31 35.66
C SER A 18 -0.48 -13.20 34.22
N ALA A 19 -1.05 -12.05 33.85
CA ALA A 19 -1.53 -11.83 32.48
C ALA A 19 -0.43 -12.09 31.43
N ALA A 20 0.84 -11.92 31.82
CA ALA A 20 2.00 -12.23 31.00
C ALA A 20 2.12 -13.73 30.66
N SER A 21 1.89 -14.64 31.61
CA SER A 21 1.96 -16.09 31.33
C SER A 21 0.78 -16.58 30.50
N ILE A 22 -0.42 -16.01 30.69
CA ILE A 22 -1.57 -16.24 29.78
C ILE A 22 -1.28 -15.69 28.38
N PHE A 23 -0.67 -14.50 28.27
CA PHE A 23 -0.34 -13.88 26.99
C PHE A 23 0.72 -14.68 26.22
N ILE A 24 1.77 -15.14 26.91
CA ILE A 24 2.81 -16.00 26.32
C ILE A 24 2.17 -17.33 25.87
N TYR A 25 1.31 -17.94 26.69
CA TYR A 25 0.62 -19.17 26.34
C TYR A 25 -0.32 -19.00 25.13
N ARG A 26 -1.09 -17.90 25.08
CA ARG A 26 -1.95 -17.56 23.92
C ARG A 26 -1.12 -17.30 22.66
N LYS A 27 0.03 -16.64 22.77
CA LYS A 27 0.93 -16.36 21.65
C LYS A 27 1.55 -17.65 21.09
N ILE A 28 1.90 -18.60 21.96
CA ILE A 28 2.40 -19.93 21.55
C ILE A 28 1.30 -20.73 20.84
N LEU A 29 0.06 -20.75 21.36
CA LEU A 29 -1.08 -21.41 20.72
C LEU A 29 -1.41 -20.79 19.35
N ALA A 30 -1.41 -19.46 19.24
CA ALA A 30 -1.65 -18.77 17.97
C ALA A 30 -0.56 -19.07 16.93
N ASN A 31 0.71 -19.13 17.34
CA ASN A 31 1.81 -19.50 16.45
C ASN A 31 1.71 -20.95 15.97
N GLN A 32 1.24 -21.88 16.81
CA GLN A 32 1.01 -23.26 16.39
C GLN A 32 -0.09 -23.36 15.34
N GLN A 33 -1.21 -22.64 15.54
CA GLN A 33 -2.30 -22.57 14.55
C GLN A 33 -1.85 -21.94 13.23
N TYR A 34 -1.03 -20.89 13.29
CA TYR A 34 -0.47 -20.25 12.10
C TYR A 34 0.44 -21.20 11.29
N SER A 35 1.28 -21.97 11.99
CA SER A 35 2.15 -22.96 11.36
C SER A 35 1.35 -24.09 10.70
N THR A 36 0.24 -24.55 11.30
CA THR A 36 -0.62 -25.56 10.68
C THR A 36 -1.33 -25.03 9.45
N THR A 37 -1.84 -23.79 9.49
CA THR A 37 -2.51 -23.19 8.33
C THR A 37 -1.58 -22.96 7.15
N ILE A 38 -0.30 -22.63 7.40
CA ILE A 38 0.70 -22.48 6.33
C ILE A 38 1.03 -23.85 5.72
N SER A 39 1.21 -24.88 6.55
CA SER A 39 1.44 -26.25 6.07
C SER A 39 0.27 -26.76 5.21
N ASP A 40 -0.97 -26.43 5.59
CA ASP A 40 -2.16 -26.81 4.84
C ASP A 40 -2.26 -26.02 3.51
N LEU A 41 -1.87 -24.74 3.52
CA LEU A 41 -1.78 -23.91 2.30
C LEU A 41 -0.72 -24.43 1.33
N ASP A 42 0.47 -24.78 1.81
CA ASP A 42 1.53 -25.36 0.97
C ASP A 42 1.12 -26.72 0.39
N THR A 43 0.39 -27.52 1.16
CA THR A 43 -0.17 -28.79 0.70
C THR A 43 -1.24 -28.57 -0.37
N ALA A 44 -2.09 -27.54 -0.23
CA ALA A 44 -3.10 -27.18 -1.22
C ALA A 44 -2.46 -26.64 -2.52
N ASN A 45 -1.46 -25.76 -2.41
CA ASN A 45 -0.71 -25.23 -3.55
C ASN A 45 -0.02 -26.35 -4.34
N LYS A 46 0.61 -27.30 -3.64
CA LYS A 46 1.23 -28.47 -4.30
C LYS A 46 0.22 -29.33 -5.05
N ARG A 47 -0.99 -29.52 -4.50
CA ARG A 47 -2.08 -30.24 -5.20
C ARG A 47 -2.59 -29.48 -6.42
N ILE A 48 -2.64 -28.14 -6.35
CA ILE A 48 -3.00 -27.31 -7.49
C ILE A 48 -1.98 -27.48 -8.61
N ASP A 49 -0.68 -27.47 -8.29
CA ASP A 49 0.38 -27.70 -9.28
C ASP A 49 0.30 -29.11 -9.89
N GLU A 50 0.09 -30.14 -9.07
CA GLU A 50 -0.11 -31.52 -9.54
C GLU A 50 -1.31 -31.62 -10.50
N LEU A 51 -2.45 -31.01 -10.16
CA LEU A 51 -3.64 -30.97 -11.03
C LEU A 51 -3.40 -30.19 -12.33
N GLN A 52 -2.62 -29.11 -12.29
CA GLN A 52 -2.25 -28.37 -13.49
C GLN A 52 -1.40 -29.23 -14.43
N THR A 53 -0.42 -29.96 -13.90
CA THR A 53 0.40 -30.88 -14.71
C THR A 53 -0.43 -32.03 -15.28
N GLU A 54 -1.36 -32.59 -14.52
CA GLU A 54 -2.25 -33.64 -15.00
C GLU A 54 -3.17 -33.12 -16.13
N LEU A 55 -3.70 -31.90 -15.99
CA LEU A 55 -4.47 -31.24 -17.06
C LEU A 55 -3.66 -31.02 -18.33
N GLU A 56 -2.39 -30.62 -18.22
CA GLU A 56 -1.51 -30.47 -19.38
C GLU A 56 -1.23 -31.81 -20.07
N THR A 57 -0.96 -32.87 -19.30
CA THR A 57 -0.75 -34.21 -19.86
C THR A 57 -1.99 -34.74 -20.57
N LEU A 58 -3.19 -34.55 -20.00
CA LEU A 58 -4.46 -34.91 -20.64
C LEU A 58 -4.71 -34.10 -21.92
N ARG A 59 -4.40 -32.80 -21.92
CA ARG A 59 -4.48 -31.94 -23.13
C ARG A 59 -3.53 -32.44 -24.23
N LEU A 60 -2.32 -32.86 -23.87
CA LEU A 60 -1.36 -33.43 -24.81
C LEU A 60 -1.83 -34.78 -25.36
N GLN A 61 -2.39 -35.67 -24.52
CA GLN A 61 -2.97 -36.94 -24.96
C GLN A 61 -4.15 -36.73 -25.93
N LEU A 62 -5.05 -35.78 -25.65
CA LEU A 62 -6.16 -35.44 -26.55
C LEU A 62 -5.65 -34.89 -27.89
N ARG A 63 -4.59 -34.06 -27.88
CA ARG A 63 -3.93 -33.59 -29.12
C ARG A 63 -3.32 -34.74 -29.92
N GLN A 64 -2.68 -35.71 -29.26
CA GLN A 64 -2.12 -36.89 -29.91
C GLN A 64 -3.21 -37.82 -30.48
N GLN A 65 -4.33 -38.02 -29.77
CA GLN A 65 -5.47 -38.78 -30.28
C GLN A 65 -6.13 -38.11 -31.49
N LYS A 66 -6.26 -36.76 -31.49
CA LYS A 66 -6.72 -36.00 -32.67
C LYS A 66 -5.77 -36.15 -33.86
N LYS A 67 -4.44 -36.19 -33.64
CA LYS A 67 -3.46 -36.47 -34.70
C LYS A 67 -3.57 -37.92 -35.23
N LYS A 68 -3.71 -38.93 -34.35
CA LYS A 68 -3.93 -40.34 -34.76
C LYS A 68 -5.22 -40.52 -35.56
N ARG A 69 -6.32 -39.84 -35.18
CA ARG A 69 -7.58 -39.83 -35.95
C ARG A 69 -7.43 -39.18 -37.33
N LYS A 70 -6.61 -38.14 -37.47
CA LYS A 70 -6.30 -37.53 -38.78
C LYS A 70 -5.44 -38.44 -39.67
N ILE A 71 -4.50 -39.19 -39.09
CA ILE A 71 -3.64 -40.14 -39.83
C ILE A 71 -4.42 -41.39 -40.26
N SER A 72 -5.29 -41.93 -39.40
CA SER A 72 -6.18 -43.06 -39.73
C SER A 72 -7.18 -42.71 -40.85
N ARG A 73 -7.67 -41.46 -40.93
CA ARG A 73 -8.48 -41.00 -42.06
C ARG A 73 -7.69 -40.86 -43.37
N LYS A 74 -6.37 -40.67 -43.31
CA LYS A 74 -5.50 -40.57 -44.48
C LYS A 74 -5.07 -41.94 -45.02
N PHE A 75 -5.15 -43.00 -44.22
CA PHE A 75 -4.77 -44.38 -44.60
C PHE A 75 -5.94 -45.22 -45.14
N ASN A 76 -7.18 -44.74 -45.02
CA ASN A 76 -8.39 -45.44 -45.49
C ASN A 76 -8.97 -44.86 -46.80
N SER A 77 -8.18 -44.08 -47.56
CA SER A 77 -8.60 -43.52 -48.84
C SER A 77 -7.75 -44.06 -49.98
N ASN A 78 -7.73 -45.38 -50.11
CA ASN A 78 -7.12 -46.07 -51.24
C ASN A 78 -8.14 -47.11 -51.73
N ASP A 79 -9.27 -46.66 -52.27
CA ASP A 79 -10.09 -47.53 -53.12
C ASP A 79 -10.65 -46.74 -54.31
N SER A 80 -10.56 -47.43 -55.43
CA SER A 80 -10.78 -47.16 -56.84
C SER A 80 -11.93 -46.23 -57.27
N THR A 81 -11.71 -45.43 -58.32
CA THR A 81 -12.36 -45.59 -59.65
C THR A 81 -12.01 -44.43 -60.61
N TYR A 82 -11.60 -44.83 -61.82
CA TYR A 82 -11.47 -44.16 -63.12
C TYR A 82 -12.21 -42.83 -63.39
N THR A 83 -11.50 -41.89 -64.03
CA THR A 83 -11.76 -41.30 -65.39
C THR A 83 -10.58 -40.38 -65.74
N VAL A 84 -9.68 -40.76 -66.67
CA VAL A 84 -9.61 -40.37 -68.09
C VAL A 84 -9.28 -38.89 -68.36
N ASP A 85 -8.01 -38.69 -68.73
CA ASP A 85 -7.42 -37.84 -69.77
C ASP A 85 -7.72 -36.33 -69.84
N ASN A 86 -6.67 -35.52 -69.72
CA ASN A 86 -6.06 -34.94 -70.92
C ASN A 86 -4.66 -34.36 -70.64
N ASP A 87 -3.71 -34.80 -71.46
CA ASP A 87 -2.34 -34.30 -71.55
C ASP A 87 -2.28 -32.86 -72.07
N THR A 88 -1.32 -32.08 -71.58
CA THR A 88 -0.50 -31.20 -72.43
C THR A 88 0.76 -30.80 -71.68
N ASP A 89 1.87 -31.44 -72.05
CA ASP A 89 3.22 -30.99 -71.77
C ASP A 89 3.52 -29.72 -72.59
N ILE A 90 4.26 -28.78 -71.99
CA ILE A 90 5.29 -27.98 -72.69
C ILE A 90 6.35 -27.58 -71.66
N ASP A 91 7.48 -28.28 -71.76
CA ASP A 91 8.77 -27.84 -71.24
C ASP A 91 9.35 -26.77 -72.19
N VAL A 92 9.77 -25.61 -71.66
CA VAL A 92 10.82 -24.81 -72.30
C VAL A 92 11.81 -24.32 -71.24
N PHE A 93 13.06 -24.72 -71.47
CA PHE A 93 14.24 -24.56 -70.65
C PHE A 93 15.13 -23.41 -71.16
N SER A 94 15.86 -22.77 -70.24
CA SER A 94 17.06 -21.91 -70.40
C SER A 94 16.87 -20.52 -71.04
N THR A 95 17.64 -19.47 -70.71
CA THR A 95 19.06 -19.41 -70.34
C THR A 95 19.39 -18.06 -69.65
N THR A 96 20.44 -18.07 -68.83
CA THR A 96 21.37 -17.00 -68.42
C THR A 96 21.30 -15.61 -69.11
N THR A 97 21.47 -14.54 -68.34
CA THR A 97 22.70 -13.69 -68.38
C THR A 97 22.74 -12.69 -67.22
N ASP A 98 23.96 -12.31 -66.91
CA ASP A 98 24.52 -11.58 -65.79
C ASP A 98 24.57 -10.06 -66.08
N ILE A 99 24.86 -9.27 -65.03
CA ILE A 99 25.40 -7.89 -65.04
C ILE A 99 24.41 -6.71 -65.23
N GLY A 100 24.16 -6.04 -64.09
CA GLY A 100 24.35 -4.59 -63.89
C GLY A 100 23.39 -3.61 -64.56
N ASP A 101 22.61 -2.88 -63.75
CA ASP A 101 22.63 -1.42 -63.76
C ASP A 101 21.82 -0.84 -62.57
N ASP A 102 22.32 0.27 -62.06
CA ASP A 102 21.88 0.99 -60.87
C ASP A 102 20.49 1.63 -61.05
N GLU A 103 19.53 1.29 -60.19
CA GLU A 103 18.35 2.14 -59.96
C GLU A 103 18.45 2.83 -58.59
N PHE A 104 18.86 4.08 -58.70
CA PHE A 104 18.81 5.15 -57.72
C PHE A 104 17.36 5.34 -57.21
N TYR A 105 17.03 4.75 -56.06
CA TYR A 105 15.75 5.00 -55.38
C TYR A 105 15.86 6.25 -54.49
N ASP A 106 15.68 7.42 -55.11
CA ASP A 106 15.41 8.69 -54.44
C ASP A 106 13.90 8.84 -54.25
N CYS A 107 13.43 8.63 -53.01
CA CYS A 107 12.09 8.99 -52.56
C CYS A 107 12.18 9.55 -51.14
N SER A 108 12.73 10.76 -51.02
CA SER A 108 12.36 11.68 -49.94
C SER A 108 10.97 12.26 -50.21
N ASP A 109 9.92 11.56 -49.79
CA ASP A 109 8.67 12.11 -49.22
C ASP A 109 7.64 10.98 -49.08
N GLY A 110 7.07 10.82 -47.88
CA GLY A 110 5.98 9.87 -47.68
C GLY A 110 5.89 9.39 -46.25
N GLU A 111 5.29 10.24 -45.41
CA GLU A 111 4.58 9.95 -44.16
C GLU A 111 5.23 8.95 -43.19
N SER A 112 5.54 9.42 -41.99
CA SER A 112 5.76 8.54 -40.85
C SER A 112 4.55 7.62 -40.69
N VAL A 113 4.66 6.39 -41.18
CA VAL A 113 3.69 5.32 -40.92
C VAL A 113 3.79 5.05 -39.43
N VAL A 114 3.00 5.77 -38.64
CA VAL A 114 2.79 5.46 -37.23
C VAL A 114 2.24 4.04 -37.24
N SER A 115 2.99 3.11 -36.67
CA SER A 115 2.61 1.70 -36.69
C SER A 115 1.20 1.55 -36.11
N ASP A 116 0.36 0.75 -36.75
CA ASP A 116 -1.00 0.42 -36.28
C ASP A 116 -0.98 -0.12 -34.82
N SER A 117 0.16 -0.66 -34.38
CA SER A 117 0.42 -1.03 -32.97
C SER A 117 0.51 0.16 -32.04
N ASP A 118 1.18 1.23 -32.46
CA ASP A 118 1.43 2.42 -31.64
C ASP A 118 0.15 3.25 -31.49
N LEU A 119 -0.67 3.28 -32.55
CA LEU A 119 -2.01 3.86 -32.49
C LEU A 119 -2.91 3.09 -31.52
N ARG A 120 -2.91 1.74 -31.56
CA ARG A 120 -3.70 0.91 -30.63
C ARG A 120 -3.25 1.02 -29.18
N ILE A 121 -1.94 1.04 -28.91
CA ILE A 121 -1.39 1.25 -27.57
C ILE A 121 -1.78 2.64 -27.06
N SER A 122 -1.70 3.68 -27.90
CA SER A 122 -2.13 5.03 -27.52
C SER A 122 -3.63 5.12 -27.21
N GLU A 123 -4.46 4.35 -27.92
CA GLU A 123 -5.90 4.30 -27.71
C GLU A 123 -6.27 3.53 -26.43
N GLU A 124 -5.59 2.43 -26.13
CA GLU A 124 -5.74 1.68 -24.86
C GLU A 124 -5.28 2.51 -23.65
N LEU A 125 -4.17 3.25 -23.76
CA LEU A 125 -3.70 4.15 -22.72
C LEU A 125 -4.70 5.30 -22.46
N ASN A 126 -5.25 5.88 -23.53
CA ASN A 126 -6.30 6.90 -23.40
C ASN A 126 -7.57 6.36 -22.74
N GLN A 127 -7.97 5.12 -23.03
CA GLN A 127 -9.11 4.50 -22.37
C GLN A 127 -8.84 4.23 -20.89
N LEU A 128 -7.65 3.75 -20.54
CA LEU A 128 -7.24 3.55 -19.15
C LEU A 128 -7.28 4.86 -18.37
N ASP A 129 -6.74 5.95 -18.92
CA ASP A 129 -6.74 7.26 -18.26
C ASP A 129 -8.15 7.80 -18.01
N ILE A 130 -9.10 7.56 -18.93
CA ILE A 130 -10.51 7.91 -18.74
C ILE A 130 -11.11 7.12 -17.57
N ILE A 131 -10.87 5.81 -17.52
CA ILE A 131 -11.36 4.94 -16.43
C ILE A 131 -10.77 5.39 -15.08
N LEU A 132 -9.47 5.71 -15.03
CA LEU A 132 -8.83 6.15 -13.79
C LEU A 132 -9.38 7.49 -13.32
N LYS A 133 -9.67 8.43 -14.22
CA LYS A 133 -10.33 9.71 -13.89
C LYS A 133 -11.74 9.50 -13.33
N GLU A 134 -12.52 8.61 -13.94
CA GLU A 134 -13.87 8.29 -13.43
C GLU A 134 -13.80 7.71 -12.00
N ILE A 135 -12.83 6.82 -11.75
CA ILE A 135 -12.59 6.24 -10.42
C ILE A 135 -12.15 7.33 -9.43
N ASP A 136 -11.29 8.26 -9.84
CA ASP A 136 -10.86 9.38 -9.00
C ASP A 136 -12.04 10.26 -8.57
N GLU A 137 -12.94 10.59 -9.49
CA GLU A 137 -14.16 11.36 -9.21
C GLU A 137 -15.09 10.62 -8.25
N GLN A 138 -15.26 9.31 -8.42
CA GLN A 138 -16.08 8.49 -7.52
C GLN A 138 -15.51 8.48 -6.10
N ILE A 139 -14.21 8.22 -5.95
CA ILE A 139 -13.55 8.14 -4.64
C ILE A 139 -13.58 9.49 -3.91
N ASN A 140 -13.39 10.60 -4.62
CA ASN A 140 -13.38 11.94 -4.01
C ASN A 140 -14.77 12.35 -3.47
N ASN A 141 -15.86 11.87 -4.08
CA ASN A 141 -17.23 12.20 -3.65
C ASN A 141 -17.70 11.29 -2.51
N GLN A 142 -17.67 9.98 -2.74
CA GLN A 142 -18.07 8.99 -1.76
C GLN A 142 -17.40 7.66 -2.13
N PHE A 143 -16.53 7.16 -1.25
CA PHE A 143 -15.87 5.88 -1.49
C PHE A 143 -16.90 4.75 -1.68
N ASP A 144 -16.92 4.19 -2.90
CA ASP A 144 -17.67 2.98 -3.23
C ASP A 144 -16.72 1.76 -3.23
N VAL A 145 -17.14 0.70 -2.56
CA VAL A 145 -16.49 -0.62 -2.58
C VAL A 145 -16.25 -1.14 -4.00
N LYS A 146 -17.10 -0.76 -4.97
CA LYS A 146 -16.90 -1.13 -6.38
C LYS A 146 -15.60 -0.58 -6.96
N ALA A 147 -15.20 0.63 -6.56
CA ALA A 147 -13.94 1.23 -7.03
C ALA A 147 -12.73 0.40 -6.59
N TYR A 148 -12.79 -0.20 -5.40
CA TYR A 148 -11.76 -1.13 -4.92
C TYR A 148 -11.62 -2.35 -5.84
N TYR A 149 -12.73 -3.05 -6.14
CA TYR A 149 -12.69 -4.24 -7.00
C TYR A 149 -12.31 -3.94 -8.46
N ALA A 150 -12.72 -2.77 -8.96
CA ALA A 150 -12.29 -2.30 -10.27
C ALA A 150 -10.76 -2.10 -10.32
N LEU A 151 -10.21 -1.37 -9.35
CA LEU A 151 -8.75 -1.15 -9.24
C LEU A 151 -7.99 -2.45 -8.96
N GLN A 152 -8.57 -3.39 -8.20
CA GLN A 152 -7.98 -4.72 -7.97
C GLN A 152 -7.90 -5.53 -9.28
N THR A 153 -8.83 -5.33 -10.20
CA THR A 153 -8.78 -5.97 -11.52
C THR A 153 -7.72 -5.30 -12.40
N LEU A 154 -7.67 -3.95 -12.38
CA LEU A 154 -6.70 -3.18 -13.15
C LEU A 154 -5.25 -3.41 -12.70
N VAL A 155 -4.99 -3.52 -11.40
CA VAL A 155 -3.63 -3.78 -10.90
C VAL A 155 -3.13 -5.18 -11.30
N LYS A 156 -4.04 -6.15 -11.50
CA LYS A 156 -3.69 -7.48 -12.01
C LYS A 156 -3.37 -7.47 -13.50
N SER A 157 -4.02 -6.62 -14.29
CA SER A 157 -3.74 -6.49 -15.73
C SER A 157 -2.58 -5.55 -16.04
N HIS A 158 -2.32 -4.57 -15.16
CA HIS A 158 -1.26 -3.57 -15.30
C HIS A 158 -0.43 -3.43 -14.01
N PRO A 159 0.27 -4.50 -13.56
CA PRO A 159 0.99 -4.50 -12.28
C PRO A 159 2.14 -3.48 -12.21
N ASP A 160 2.72 -3.13 -13.36
CA ASP A 160 3.85 -2.19 -13.45
C ASP A 160 3.40 -0.75 -13.68
N ASN A 161 2.09 -0.51 -13.86
CA ASN A 161 1.57 0.84 -14.10
C ASN A 161 1.41 1.60 -12.78
N VAL A 162 2.31 2.54 -12.54
CA VAL A 162 2.35 3.38 -11.33
C VAL A 162 1.03 4.09 -11.07
N GLU A 163 0.37 4.60 -12.11
CA GLU A 163 -0.89 5.35 -12.01
C GLU A 163 -2.06 4.47 -11.53
N VAL A 164 -2.02 3.18 -11.86
CA VAL A 164 -2.96 2.18 -11.35
C VAL A 164 -2.61 1.80 -9.91
N VAL A 165 -1.33 1.54 -9.64
CA VAL A 165 -0.86 1.02 -8.34
C VAL A 165 -1.14 2.00 -7.20
N TRP A 166 -0.80 3.28 -7.34
CA TRP A 166 -1.02 4.23 -6.24
C TRP A 166 -2.51 4.45 -5.97
N ARG A 167 -3.35 4.42 -7.02
CA ARG A 167 -4.82 4.49 -6.88
C ARG A 167 -5.38 3.26 -6.18
N PHE A 168 -4.85 2.08 -6.50
CA PHE A 168 -5.18 0.85 -5.81
C PHE A 168 -4.76 0.89 -4.33
N ALA A 169 -3.58 1.43 -4.01
CA ALA A 169 -3.13 1.64 -2.64
C ALA A 169 -4.07 2.58 -1.86
N ARG A 170 -4.50 3.70 -2.47
CA ARG A 170 -5.52 4.59 -1.91
C ARG A 170 -6.85 3.87 -1.67
N ALA A 171 -7.34 3.11 -2.65
CA ALA A 171 -8.57 2.37 -2.50
C ALA A 171 -8.48 1.30 -1.40
N SER A 172 -7.32 0.65 -1.25
CA SER A 172 -7.02 -0.30 -0.18
C SER A 172 -7.12 0.33 1.20
N TYR A 173 -6.62 1.57 1.35
CA TYR A 173 -6.77 2.36 2.57
C TYR A 173 -8.26 2.61 2.90
N HIS A 174 -9.02 3.18 1.96
CA HIS A 174 -10.43 3.48 2.20
C HIS A 174 -11.26 2.22 2.47
N TYR A 175 -10.97 1.13 1.74
CA TYR A 175 -11.64 -0.14 1.96
C TYR A 175 -11.34 -0.72 3.34
N ALA A 176 -10.07 -0.67 3.77
CA ALA A 176 -9.68 -1.07 5.12
C ALA A 176 -10.36 -0.22 6.19
N GLU A 177 -10.47 1.10 6.00
CA GLU A 177 -11.15 1.98 6.96
C GLU A 177 -12.64 1.68 7.13
N ALA A 178 -13.30 1.22 6.07
CA ALA A 178 -14.69 0.78 6.10
C ALA A 178 -14.91 -0.55 6.86
N GLN A 179 -13.86 -1.35 7.11
CA GLN A 179 -13.98 -2.62 7.82
C GLN A 179 -13.98 -2.43 9.35
N THR A 180 -14.61 -3.35 10.06
CA THR A 180 -14.60 -3.37 11.54
C THR A 180 -13.57 -4.34 12.10
N ASP A 181 -13.31 -5.45 11.40
CA ASP A 181 -12.37 -6.49 11.83
C ASP A 181 -10.91 -6.08 11.57
N LYS A 182 -10.09 -6.09 12.62
CA LYS A 182 -8.67 -5.73 12.58
C LYS A 182 -7.83 -6.60 11.65
N ASN A 183 -8.08 -7.90 11.59
CA ASN A 183 -7.34 -8.81 10.72
C ASN A 183 -7.69 -8.56 9.25
N VAL A 184 -8.96 -8.24 8.98
CA VAL A 184 -9.43 -7.87 7.64
C VAL A 184 -8.82 -6.54 7.22
N LYS A 185 -8.79 -5.53 8.10
CA LYS A 185 -8.06 -4.26 7.84
C LYS A 185 -6.61 -4.52 7.45
N LYS A 186 -5.91 -5.35 8.23
CA LYS A 186 -4.50 -5.70 7.99
C LYS A 186 -4.31 -6.32 6.61
N LEU A 187 -5.19 -7.22 6.18
CA LEU A 187 -5.08 -7.89 4.89
C LEU A 187 -5.09 -6.90 3.73
N PHE A 188 -6.03 -5.97 3.71
CA PHE A 188 -6.15 -4.97 2.64
C PHE A 188 -5.03 -3.94 2.65
N ILE A 189 -4.58 -3.52 3.84
CA ILE A 189 -3.40 -2.66 3.96
C ILE A 189 -2.17 -3.37 3.36
N LEU A 190 -1.95 -4.63 3.69
CA LEU A 190 -0.84 -5.43 3.16
C LEU A 190 -0.93 -5.65 1.65
N GLU A 191 -2.14 -5.86 1.11
CA GLU A 191 -2.36 -6.00 -0.33
C GLU A 191 -1.88 -4.75 -1.07
N GLY A 192 -2.27 -3.55 -0.60
CA GLY A 192 -1.79 -2.29 -1.17
C GLY A 192 -0.28 -2.07 -1.02
N VAL A 193 0.29 -2.42 0.14
CA VAL A 193 1.75 -2.33 0.38
C VAL A 193 2.53 -3.17 -0.64
N GLN A 194 2.11 -4.41 -0.87
CA GLN A 194 2.80 -5.33 -1.79
C GLN A 194 2.80 -4.81 -3.23
N GLN A 195 1.69 -4.23 -3.69
CA GLN A 195 1.62 -3.66 -5.03
C GLN A 195 2.47 -2.39 -5.16
N CYS A 196 2.53 -1.55 -4.12
CA CYS A 196 3.43 -0.41 -4.16
C CYS A 196 4.90 -0.84 -4.27
N GLU A 197 5.32 -1.86 -3.50
CA GLU A 197 6.71 -2.31 -3.43
C GLU A 197 7.28 -2.78 -4.77
N SER A 198 6.46 -3.29 -5.69
CA SER A 198 6.92 -3.71 -7.02
C SER A 198 7.28 -2.54 -7.95
N VAL A 199 6.84 -1.32 -7.65
CA VAL A 199 7.00 -0.16 -8.54
C VAL A 199 7.70 1.04 -7.89
N LEU A 200 8.27 0.90 -6.69
CA LEU A 200 8.93 2.00 -5.94
C LEU A 200 10.14 2.63 -6.64
N GLU A 201 10.69 1.97 -7.66
CA GLU A 201 11.75 2.53 -8.51
C GLU A 201 11.26 3.73 -9.33
N ASN A 202 9.95 3.82 -9.60
CA ASN A 202 9.35 4.94 -10.29
C ASN A 202 9.21 6.14 -9.35
N GLN A 203 9.78 7.27 -9.74
CA GLN A 203 9.66 8.52 -9.00
C GLN A 203 8.28 9.15 -9.20
N ASN A 204 7.34 8.85 -8.30
CA ASN A 204 5.99 9.39 -8.34
C ASN A 204 5.53 9.79 -6.94
N VAL A 205 5.08 11.04 -6.80
CA VAL A 205 4.67 11.63 -5.51
C VAL A 205 3.53 10.87 -4.87
N ASN A 206 2.51 10.51 -5.65
CA ASN A 206 1.33 9.81 -5.16
C ASN A 206 1.67 8.38 -4.72
N LEU A 207 2.54 7.69 -5.47
CA LEU A 207 3.05 6.38 -5.07
C LEU A 207 3.76 6.46 -3.71
N TYR A 208 4.71 7.38 -3.55
CA TYR A 208 5.45 7.54 -2.31
C TYR A 208 4.55 7.93 -1.13
N LYS A 209 3.60 8.84 -1.37
CA LYS A 209 2.59 9.26 -0.37
C LYS A 209 1.74 8.07 0.09
N TRP A 210 1.09 7.36 -0.82
CA TRP A 210 0.18 6.27 -0.48
C TRP A 210 0.92 5.05 0.09
N TYR A 211 2.12 4.75 -0.42
CA TYR A 211 2.97 3.71 0.17
C TYR A 211 3.32 4.04 1.63
N ALA A 212 3.76 5.27 1.91
CA ALA A 212 4.05 5.71 3.27
C ALA A 212 2.83 5.59 4.17
N ILE A 213 1.66 6.09 3.75
CA ILE A 213 0.41 5.97 4.51
C ILE A 213 0.11 4.52 4.88
N LEU A 214 0.15 3.59 3.92
CA LEU A 214 -0.12 2.18 4.18
C LEU A 214 0.93 1.53 5.09
N ILE A 215 2.21 1.83 4.93
CA ILE A 215 3.29 1.35 5.80
C ILE A 215 3.10 1.84 7.25
N GLY A 216 2.69 3.10 7.41
CA GLY A 216 2.36 3.67 8.72
C GLY A 216 1.22 2.94 9.40
N LEU A 217 0.13 2.69 8.68
CA LEU A 217 -1.04 1.95 9.17
C LEU A 217 -0.71 0.48 9.46
N HIS A 218 0.12 -0.15 8.64
CA HIS A 218 0.57 -1.52 8.86
C HIS A 218 1.33 -1.64 10.20
N GLY A 219 2.03 -0.57 10.62
CA GLY A 219 2.74 -0.51 11.89
C GLY A 219 1.88 -0.83 13.13
N ASP A 220 0.57 -0.58 13.08
CA ASP A 220 -0.34 -0.86 14.20
C ASP A 220 -0.63 -2.36 14.42
N TYR A 221 -0.21 -3.21 13.47
CA TYR A 221 -0.37 -4.66 13.52
C TYR A 221 0.96 -5.39 13.78
N LEU A 222 2.03 -4.63 14.06
CA LEU A 222 3.39 -5.13 14.18
C LEU A 222 3.92 -5.08 15.61
N SER A 223 5.05 -5.75 15.83
CA SER A 223 5.83 -5.58 17.06
C SER A 223 6.35 -4.14 17.15
N VAL A 224 6.66 -3.66 18.36
CA VAL A 224 7.27 -2.32 18.54
C VAL A 224 8.53 -2.15 17.68
N ALA A 225 9.35 -3.19 17.60
CA ALA A 225 10.56 -3.19 16.77
C ALA A 225 10.25 -2.97 15.28
N ASP A 226 9.28 -3.71 14.75
CA ASP A 226 8.93 -3.61 13.33
C ASP A 226 8.11 -2.36 13.02
N LYS A 227 7.30 -1.85 13.96
CA LYS A 227 6.65 -0.54 13.86
C LYS A 227 7.68 0.59 13.71
N ILE A 228 8.78 0.54 14.48
CA ILE A 228 9.85 1.54 14.34
C ILE A 228 10.56 1.41 12.98
N LYS A 229 10.80 0.18 12.49
CA LYS A 229 11.32 -0.04 11.12
C LYS A 229 10.39 0.56 10.06
N ASN A 230 9.09 0.31 10.16
CA ASN A 230 8.10 0.93 9.29
C ASN A 230 8.12 2.45 9.39
N GLY A 231 8.33 3.02 10.58
CA GLY A 231 8.49 4.47 10.77
C GLY A 231 9.67 5.05 10.00
N VAL A 232 10.80 4.34 9.91
CA VAL A 232 11.96 4.76 9.11
C VAL A 232 11.63 4.74 7.62
N VAL A 233 10.95 3.69 7.15
CA VAL A 233 10.49 3.58 5.75
C VAL A 233 9.48 4.68 5.43
N PHE A 234 8.50 4.90 6.30
CA PHE A 234 7.52 5.98 6.21
C PHE A 234 8.20 7.33 5.99
N LYS A 235 9.13 7.69 6.88
CA LYS A 235 9.86 8.97 6.81
C LYS A 235 10.58 9.11 5.48
N LYS A 236 11.31 8.08 5.05
CA LYS A 236 12.08 8.09 3.78
C LYS A 236 11.19 8.48 2.60
N TYR A 237 10.05 7.81 2.45
CA TYR A 237 9.18 8.04 1.28
C TYR A 237 8.41 9.37 1.37
N ILE A 238 8.06 9.84 2.57
CA ILE A 238 7.50 11.19 2.73
C ILE A 238 8.54 12.27 2.37
N GLU A 239 9.80 12.11 2.79
CA GLU A 239 10.87 13.05 2.44
C GLU A 239 11.14 13.04 0.92
N MET A 240 11.22 11.87 0.29
CA MET A 240 11.34 11.77 -1.17
C MET A 240 10.15 12.40 -1.91
N ALA A 241 8.93 12.26 -1.38
CA ALA A 241 7.76 12.90 -1.96
C ALA A 241 7.82 14.43 -1.84
N LEU A 242 8.30 14.95 -0.69
CA LEU A 242 8.50 16.39 -0.47
C LEU A 242 9.63 16.98 -1.32
N GLU A 243 10.67 16.19 -1.64
CA GLU A 243 11.71 16.61 -2.57
C GLU A 243 11.15 16.87 -3.98
N ILE A 244 10.13 16.12 -4.39
CA ILE A 244 9.47 16.28 -5.69
C ILE A 244 8.38 17.37 -5.63
N GLN A 245 7.57 17.38 -4.57
CA GLN A 245 6.47 18.33 -4.38
C GLN A 245 6.54 18.99 -2.98
N PRO A 246 7.34 20.06 -2.83
CA PRO A 246 7.59 20.67 -1.53
C PRO A 246 6.38 21.43 -0.96
N ASP A 247 5.42 21.83 -1.80
CA ASP A 247 4.25 22.61 -1.40
C ASP A 247 2.99 21.74 -1.17
N ASP A 248 3.15 20.42 -1.00
CA ASP A 248 2.04 19.52 -0.69
C ASP A 248 1.69 19.55 0.81
N PHE A 249 0.51 20.10 1.13
CA PHE A 249 0.07 20.23 2.52
C PHE A 249 -0.15 18.87 3.22
N GLU A 250 -0.52 17.81 2.50
CA GLU A 250 -0.73 16.49 3.10
C GLU A 250 0.60 15.86 3.49
N LEU A 251 1.62 16.00 2.64
CA LEU A 251 2.96 15.52 2.94
C LEU A 251 3.56 16.22 4.17
N HIS A 252 3.38 17.54 4.30
CA HIS A 252 3.77 18.28 5.50
C HIS A 252 3.02 17.79 6.74
N TYR A 253 1.71 17.55 6.63
CA TYR A 253 0.92 16.98 7.72
C TYR A 253 1.43 15.58 8.12
N LEU A 254 1.71 14.70 7.16
CA LEU A 254 2.22 13.35 7.40
C LEU A 254 3.61 13.37 8.06
N LEU A 255 4.50 14.28 7.61
CA LEU A 255 5.80 14.48 8.25
C LEU A 255 5.66 15.01 9.68
N GLY A 256 4.76 15.98 9.89
CA GLY A 256 4.44 16.51 11.23
C GLY A 256 3.92 15.41 12.16
N ARG A 257 3.02 14.54 11.67
CA ARG A 257 2.55 13.35 12.41
C ARG A 257 3.70 12.46 12.81
N PHE A 258 4.59 12.13 11.88
CA PHE A 258 5.75 11.31 12.19
C PHE A 258 6.64 11.95 13.27
N LYS A 259 7.02 13.22 13.10
CA LYS A 259 7.85 13.94 14.09
C LYS A 259 7.19 13.99 15.47
N TYR A 260 5.88 14.25 15.52
CA TYR A 260 5.10 14.28 16.77
C TYR A 260 5.12 12.93 17.49
N GLU A 261 4.94 11.82 16.76
CA GLU A 261 5.01 10.47 17.35
C GLU A 261 6.41 10.15 17.87
N ILE A 262 7.47 10.49 17.11
CA ILE A 262 8.86 10.26 17.53
C ILE A 262 9.22 11.06 18.79
N ALA A 263 8.81 12.32 18.86
CA ALA A 263 9.03 13.18 20.03
C ALA A 263 8.37 12.58 21.29
N ASN A 264 7.18 11.99 21.11
CA ASN A 264 6.36 11.42 22.18
C ASN A 264 6.63 9.92 22.49
N LEU A 265 7.60 9.27 21.84
CA LEU A 265 7.96 7.88 22.15
C LEU A 265 8.27 7.69 23.64
N SER A 266 7.76 6.60 24.20
CA SER A 266 8.06 6.18 25.57
C SER A 266 9.54 5.83 25.73
N TRP A 267 10.02 5.81 26.98
CA TRP A 267 11.41 5.42 27.28
C TRP A 267 11.75 4.01 26.76
N ILE A 268 10.78 3.08 26.81
CA ILE A 268 10.95 1.71 26.32
C ILE A 268 11.09 1.71 24.79
N GLU A 269 10.23 2.44 24.08
CA GLU A 269 10.30 2.55 22.62
C GLU A 269 11.59 3.23 22.17
N LYS A 270 12.03 4.28 22.87
CA LYS A 270 13.33 4.95 22.63
C LYS A 270 14.50 3.98 22.78
N LYS A 271 14.46 3.07 23.75
CA LYS A 271 15.49 2.04 23.94
C LYS A 271 15.49 0.99 22.84
N VAL A 272 14.30 0.54 22.40
CA VAL A 272 14.17 -0.38 21.26
C VAL A 272 14.71 0.29 19.99
N ALA A 273 14.32 1.54 19.74
CA ALA A 273 14.82 2.33 18.61
C ALA A 273 16.35 2.45 18.63
N ALA A 274 16.95 2.81 19.77
CA ALA A 274 18.41 2.93 19.88
C ALA A 274 19.16 1.59 19.69
N THR A 275 18.50 0.47 19.98
CA THR A 275 19.09 -0.87 19.78
C THR A 275 19.04 -1.30 18.31
N LEU A 276 17.94 -0.98 17.61
CA LEU A 276 17.74 -1.34 16.20
C LEU A 276 18.43 -0.36 15.25
N PHE A 277 18.53 0.90 15.66
CA PHE A 277 19.05 2.00 14.86
C PHE A 277 20.12 2.73 15.67
N ALA A 278 21.35 2.76 15.16
CA ALA A 278 22.48 3.39 15.84
C ALA A 278 22.22 4.86 16.20
N LYS A 279 21.35 5.55 15.44
CA LYS A 279 20.82 6.88 15.78
C LYS A 279 19.47 7.09 15.11
N LEU A 280 18.37 6.79 15.81
CA LEU A 280 17.06 7.31 15.40
C LEU A 280 17.13 8.85 15.52
N PRO A 281 16.74 9.62 14.49
CA PRO A 281 16.65 11.07 14.62
C PRO A 281 15.71 11.42 15.77
N SER A 282 16.19 12.22 16.72
CA SER A 282 15.34 12.81 17.75
C SER A 282 14.65 14.01 17.16
N PHE A 283 13.33 14.03 17.21
CA PHE A 283 12.54 15.20 16.83
C PHE A 283 11.98 15.89 18.06
N SER A 284 11.87 17.21 18.00
CA SER A 284 11.22 18.03 19.00
C SER A 284 9.74 18.25 18.65
N ILE A 285 8.95 18.74 19.62
CA ILE A 285 7.55 19.07 19.39
C ILE A 285 7.43 20.31 18.50
N GLU A 286 8.37 21.24 18.60
CA GLU A 286 8.47 22.44 17.77
C GLU A 286 8.68 22.09 16.29
N GLU A 287 9.53 21.10 15.99
CA GLU A 287 9.73 20.65 14.60
C GLU A 287 8.48 19.97 14.02
N ALA A 288 7.63 19.37 14.86
CA ALA A 288 6.34 18.82 14.44
C ALA A 288 5.31 19.94 14.23
N LEU A 289 5.27 20.92 15.13
CA LEU A 289 4.41 22.11 15.04
C LEU A 289 4.68 22.88 13.74
N GLU A 290 5.94 23.13 13.40
CA GLU A 290 6.33 23.82 12.16
C GLU A 290 5.78 23.11 10.91
N CYS A 291 5.82 21.78 10.87
CA CYS A 291 5.24 21.01 9.77
C CYS A 291 3.71 21.19 9.68
N PHE A 292 3.00 21.15 10.81
CA PHE A 292 1.55 21.36 10.81
C PHE A 292 1.16 22.79 10.45
N GLU A 293 1.89 23.79 10.93
CA GLU A 293 1.69 25.20 10.56
C GLU A 293 1.99 25.44 9.08
N THR A 294 2.98 24.74 8.53
CA THR A 294 3.26 24.75 7.08
C THR A 294 2.11 24.15 6.30
N ALA A 295 1.60 22.98 6.71
CA ALA A 295 0.41 22.38 6.10
C ALA A 295 -0.81 23.31 6.17
N ALA A 296 -1.05 23.97 7.31
CA ALA A 296 -2.13 24.94 7.46
C ALA A 296 -1.97 26.15 6.52
N ARG A 297 -0.76 26.70 6.41
CA ARG A 297 -0.45 27.84 5.52
C ARG A 297 -0.61 27.50 4.04
N LEU A 298 -0.29 26.26 3.66
CA LEU A 298 -0.50 25.73 2.32
C LEU A 298 -1.98 25.41 2.02
N GLY A 299 -2.89 25.65 2.97
CA GLY A 299 -4.34 25.52 2.76
C GLY A 299 -4.90 24.14 3.08
N SER A 300 -4.29 23.39 4.01
CA SER A 300 -4.82 22.09 4.44
C SER A 300 -6.29 22.16 4.84
N THR A 301 -7.11 21.36 4.17
CA THR A 301 -8.53 21.15 4.49
C THR A 301 -8.75 20.06 5.54
N ASN A 302 -7.68 19.39 5.97
CA ASN A 302 -7.75 18.30 6.92
C ASN A 302 -8.06 18.85 8.33
N PRO A 303 -9.20 18.50 8.96
CA PRO A 303 -9.58 19.03 10.26
C PRO A 303 -8.60 18.60 11.37
N TYR A 304 -7.88 17.48 11.18
CA TYR A 304 -6.86 17.03 12.12
C TYR A 304 -5.63 17.95 12.15
N THR A 305 -5.34 18.73 11.11
CA THR A 305 -4.18 19.64 11.10
C THR A 305 -4.23 20.61 12.27
N GLN A 306 -5.36 21.29 12.46
CA GLN A 306 -5.55 22.22 13.58
C GLN A 306 -5.54 21.51 14.93
N LEU A 307 -6.13 20.31 15.02
CA LEU A 307 -6.10 19.52 16.25
C LEU A 307 -4.66 19.16 16.66
N TYR A 308 -3.80 18.80 15.71
CA TYR A 308 -2.40 18.50 16.00
C TYR A 308 -1.59 19.75 16.36
N ILE A 309 -1.89 20.91 15.78
CA ILE A 309 -1.35 22.19 16.24
C ILE A 309 -1.69 22.41 17.72
N SER A 310 -2.97 22.25 18.09
CA SER A 310 -3.39 22.37 19.50
C SER A 310 -2.66 21.37 20.42
N LYS A 311 -2.50 20.11 19.98
CA LYS A 311 -1.77 19.07 20.72
C LYS A 311 -0.28 19.42 20.91
N CYS A 312 0.34 20.05 19.91
CA CYS A 312 1.72 20.52 20.02
C CYS A 312 1.82 21.64 21.07
N TYR A 313 0.95 22.65 21.02
CA TYR A 313 0.91 23.69 22.05
C TYR A 313 0.70 23.14 23.47
N ILE A 314 -0.16 22.13 23.63
CA ILE A 314 -0.33 21.43 24.92
C ILE A 314 0.98 20.78 25.37
N ALA A 315 1.66 20.06 24.48
CA ALA A 315 2.92 19.40 24.79
C ALA A 315 4.05 20.39 25.14
N LEU A 316 4.03 21.58 24.53
CA LEU A 316 4.91 22.73 24.84
C LEU A 316 4.48 23.48 26.11
N LYS A 317 3.36 23.10 26.74
CA LYS A 317 2.73 23.78 27.90
C LYS A 317 2.26 25.21 27.60
N GLU A 318 2.07 25.54 26.34
CA GLU A 318 1.48 26.79 25.87
C GLU A 318 -0.05 26.70 25.88
N TYR A 319 -0.63 26.57 27.07
CA TYR A 319 -2.06 26.28 27.22
C TYR A 319 -2.96 27.40 26.68
N SER A 320 -2.50 28.65 26.62
CA SER A 320 -3.29 29.75 26.05
C SER A 320 -3.52 29.53 24.56
N HIS A 321 -2.43 29.39 23.79
CA HIS A 321 -2.50 29.11 22.35
C HIS A 321 -3.26 27.81 22.05
N ALA A 322 -3.04 26.77 22.86
CA ALA A 322 -3.78 25.52 22.73
C ALA A 322 -5.29 25.73 22.90
N ASN A 323 -5.72 26.43 23.94
CA ASN A 323 -7.14 26.65 24.24
C ASN A 323 -7.82 27.53 23.20
N ASP A 324 -7.13 28.52 22.65
CA ASP A 324 -7.69 29.37 21.59
C ASP A 324 -7.84 28.58 20.28
N SER A 325 -6.82 27.82 19.88
CA SER A 325 -6.89 26.90 18.74
C SER A 325 -8.00 25.84 18.89
N LEU A 326 -8.19 25.29 20.10
CA LEU A 326 -9.26 24.33 20.37
C LEU A 326 -10.66 24.96 20.27
N LYS A 327 -10.84 26.22 20.69
CA LYS A 327 -12.12 26.93 20.51
C LYS A 327 -12.43 27.14 19.04
N GLU A 328 -11.43 27.56 18.24
CA GLU A 328 -11.61 27.73 16.79
C GLU A 328 -12.06 26.43 16.11
N ILE A 329 -11.58 25.27 16.57
CA ILE A 329 -12.09 23.97 16.10
C ILE A 329 -13.55 23.80 16.50
N LEU A 330 -13.90 24.06 17.76
CA LEU A 330 -15.25 23.85 18.28
C LEU A 330 -16.31 24.81 17.71
N GLU A 331 -15.90 25.96 17.17
CA GLU A 331 -16.77 26.94 16.52
C GLU A 331 -17.08 26.60 15.05
N LYS A 332 -16.32 25.69 14.44
CA LYS A 332 -16.53 25.27 13.04
C LYS A 332 -17.75 24.34 12.90
N PRO A 333 -18.42 24.34 11.74
CA PRO A 333 -19.51 23.41 11.48
C PRO A 333 -18.99 21.98 11.28
N ILE A 334 -19.71 21.01 11.84
CA ILE A 334 -19.45 19.58 11.63
C ILE A 334 -20.13 19.17 10.32
N VAL A 335 -19.35 18.79 9.31
CA VAL A 335 -19.85 18.37 7.99
C VAL A 335 -19.55 16.90 7.73
N THR A 336 -18.38 16.43 8.15
CA THR A 336 -17.87 15.08 7.90
C THR A 336 -17.75 14.27 9.19
N ILE A 337 -17.62 12.95 9.05
CA ILE A 337 -17.35 12.04 10.18
C ILE A 337 -16.02 12.40 10.87
N ASP A 338 -15.04 12.89 10.11
CA ASP A 338 -13.76 13.30 10.67
C ASP A 338 -13.86 14.62 11.45
N ASP A 339 -14.73 15.55 11.03
CA ASP A 339 -15.04 16.74 11.84
C ASP A 339 -15.65 16.33 13.19
N GLU A 340 -16.56 15.36 13.22
CA GLU A 340 -17.16 14.87 14.47
C GLU A 340 -16.11 14.28 15.42
N LYS A 341 -15.18 13.47 14.88
CA LYS A 341 -14.06 12.90 15.66
C LYS A 341 -13.15 14.00 16.20
N VAL A 342 -12.80 14.98 15.36
CA VAL A 342 -11.95 16.11 15.72
C VAL A 342 -12.61 16.98 16.79
N HIS A 343 -13.90 17.33 16.64
CA HIS A 343 -14.67 18.05 17.67
C HIS A 343 -14.70 17.28 18.99
N THR A 344 -14.94 15.98 18.94
CA THR A 344 -14.99 15.13 20.14
C THR A 344 -13.65 15.13 20.88
N GLU A 345 -12.55 15.01 20.14
CA GLU A 345 -11.21 15.05 20.74
C GLU A 345 -10.85 16.47 21.22
N ALA A 346 -11.14 17.50 20.44
CA ALA A 346 -10.91 18.89 20.80
C ALA A 346 -11.66 19.27 22.09
N ASN A 347 -12.93 18.89 22.22
CA ASN A 347 -13.73 19.14 23.42
C ASN A 347 -13.14 18.43 24.65
N LYS A 348 -12.66 17.18 24.49
CA LYS A 348 -11.97 16.46 25.59
C LYS A 348 -10.71 17.18 26.04
N LEU A 349 -9.89 17.64 25.10
CA LEU A 349 -8.67 18.39 25.40
C LEU A 349 -8.99 19.75 26.03
N PHE A 350 -9.97 20.48 25.50
CA PHE A 350 -10.37 21.78 26.01
C PHE A 350 -10.85 21.69 27.47
N ASN A 351 -11.72 20.72 27.78
CA ASN A 351 -12.19 20.50 29.15
C ASN A 351 -11.05 20.13 30.11
N LYS A 352 -10.03 19.41 29.61
CA LYS A 352 -8.87 19.01 30.42
C LYS A 352 -7.89 20.16 30.68
N TYR A 353 -7.70 21.07 29.71
CA TYR A 353 -6.63 22.07 29.75
C TYR A 353 -7.09 23.52 29.92
N SER A 354 -8.39 23.82 29.82
CA SER A 354 -8.96 25.17 30.01
C SER A 354 -8.65 25.79 31.37
N GLY A 355 -8.57 24.98 32.43
CA GLY A 355 -8.25 25.45 33.78
C GLY A 355 -6.81 25.96 33.97
N TYR A 356 -5.88 25.58 33.08
CA TYR A 356 -4.48 26.01 33.19
C TYR A 356 -4.24 27.44 32.70
N ASN A 357 -5.18 28.04 31.95
CA ASN A 357 -5.10 29.45 31.55
C ASN A 357 -5.22 30.42 32.73
N ILE A 358 -5.91 30.03 33.81
CA ILE A 358 -6.22 30.92 34.94
C ILE A 358 -5.04 31.02 35.92
N ASN A 359 -4.22 29.97 36.02
CA ASN A 359 -3.13 29.90 37.01
C ASN A 359 -1.79 30.47 36.52
N ASN A 360 -1.68 30.86 35.25
CA ASN A 360 -0.46 31.45 34.67
C ASN A 360 -0.60 32.96 34.35
N GLY A 361 -1.71 33.60 34.74
CA GLY A 361 -1.80 35.07 34.72
C GLY A 361 -0.88 35.67 35.79
N PRO A 362 -0.23 36.82 35.55
CA PRO A 362 0.62 37.45 36.56
C PRO A 362 -0.25 37.77 37.77
N THR A 363 0.02 37.16 38.91
CA THR A 363 -0.52 37.57 40.20
C THR A 363 -0.03 38.99 40.46
N GLN A 364 -0.79 39.99 40.02
CA GLN A 364 -0.69 41.36 40.52
C GLN A 364 -1.17 41.34 41.97
N HIS A 365 -0.25 41.02 42.89
CA HIS A 365 -0.41 41.41 44.27
C HIS A 365 -0.32 42.93 44.34
N HIS A 366 -1.46 43.60 44.15
CA HIS A 366 -1.67 44.92 44.74
C HIS A 366 -1.59 44.77 46.26
N ARG A 367 -0.40 44.96 46.82
CA ARG A 367 -0.25 45.31 48.22
C ARG A 367 -0.63 46.78 48.35
N THR A 368 -1.87 47.02 48.72
CA THR A 368 -2.27 48.24 49.42
C THR A 368 -1.73 48.16 50.84
N TRP A 369 -0.79 49.04 51.19
CA TRP A 369 -0.64 49.64 52.52
C TRP A 369 -0.05 51.02 52.34
#